data_AF-A0A1H8MWJ3-F1
#
_entry.id   AF-A0A1H8MWJ3-F1
#
_cell.length_a   1.000
_cell.length_b   1.000
_cell.length_c   1.000
_cell.angle_alpha   90.00
_cell.angle_beta   90.00
_cell.angle_gamma   90.00
#
_symmetry.space_group_name_H-M   'P 1'
#
loop_
_entity.id
_entity.type
_entity.pdbx_description
1 polymer ?
#
loop_
_entity_poly.entity_id
_entity_poly.type
_entity_poly.pdbx_seq_one_letter_code
_entity_poly.pdbx_strand_id
1 'polypeptide(L)'
;MKNYTITLLLLLAISFGSKAQNTIMSTTQQSEKTVRAFLEIVRSGKSPERASEFMADSVKAHQLNAEHPETVVRTPENYRQHVNEFLQSYGGYQFEITELIAGNDKVYARWKQTGNQIGDVDEFKATGLPVTEIGSAVYRVYNGKIVEYWIQVDRKGTEIQQQNNGKAKSGETKTGLPFSDAYIYGDALYISGQIGIDNTGTLVSNGFEAEATQVMENLGKVLRKNKLNYQDLVNVTIYLTSMDNYAAANTVYSKYFHHKFPARVCIAVKELPRQAQIEIAAVAGFNN
;
A
#
# COMPACT_ATOMS: atom_id res chain seq x y z
N MET A 1 -70.14 -17.94 -23.40
CA MET A 1 -71.06 -16.94 -22.82
C MET A 1 -71.42 -17.37 -21.40
N LYS A 2 -71.50 -16.40 -20.47
CA LYS A 2 -71.73 -16.48 -19.02
C LYS A 2 -70.48 -16.77 -18.18
N ASN A 3 -70.21 -16.10 -17.07
CA ASN A 3 -70.50 -14.75 -16.56
C ASN A 3 -69.59 -14.60 -15.33
N TYR A 4 -68.89 -13.46 -15.22
CA TYR A 4 -68.05 -13.12 -14.07
C TYR A 4 -68.91 -12.91 -12.83
N THR A 5 -68.49 -13.48 -11.68
CA THR A 5 -68.98 -13.06 -10.37
C THR A 5 -67.81 -12.47 -9.60
N ILE A 6 -67.87 -11.16 -9.40
CA ILE A 6 -66.95 -10.34 -8.63
C ILE A 6 -67.38 -10.44 -7.16
N THR A 7 -66.51 -10.96 -6.29
CA THR A 7 -66.72 -10.89 -4.84
C THR A 7 -65.86 -9.74 -4.29
N LEU A 8 -66.54 -8.65 -3.98
CA LEU A 8 -66.01 -7.46 -3.32
C LEU A 8 -65.83 -7.78 -1.83
N LEU A 9 -64.59 -7.93 -1.35
CA LEU A 9 -64.30 -8.00 0.09
C LEU A 9 -64.02 -6.58 0.62
N LEU A 10 -64.92 -6.09 1.47
CA LEU A 10 -64.83 -4.80 2.16
C LEU A 10 -63.68 -4.83 3.19
N LEU A 11 -62.88 -3.76 3.21
CA LEU A 11 -61.87 -3.48 4.24
C LEU A 11 -62.52 -3.36 5.63
N LEU A 12 -61.94 -4.06 6.61
CA LEU A 12 -61.97 -3.69 8.02
C LEU A 12 -60.54 -3.35 8.42
N ALA A 13 -60.23 -2.06 8.41
CA ALA A 13 -58.97 -1.54 8.94
C ALA A 13 -59.00 -1.67 10.47
N ILE A 14 -58.37 -2.72 10.99
CA ILE A 14 -58.05 -2.80 12.42
C ILE A 14 -56.79 -1.94 12.63
N SER A 15 -57.02 -0.75 13.19
CA SER A 15 -55.99 0.12 13.75
C SER A 15 -55.23 -0.63 14.86
N PHE A 16 -54.14 -1.30 14.52
CA PHE A 16 -53.15 -1.72 15.52
C PHE A 16 -52.23 -0.54 15.82
N GLY A 17 -52.37 -0.02 17.04
CA GLY A 17 -51.55 1.07 17.56
C GLY A 17 -50.06 0.74 17.44
N SER A 18 -49.32 1.73 16.96
CA SER A 18 -47.85 1.81 17.05
C SER A 18 -47.43 1.71 18.52
N LYS A 19 -47.14 0.49 18.97
CA LYS A 19 -46.21 0.29 20.09
C LYS A 19 -44.83 0.25 19.47
N ALA A 20 -44.05 1.31 19.69
CA ALA A 20 -42.61 1.29 19.47
C ALA A 20 -42.04 0.04 20.17
N GLN A 21 -41.65 -0.96 19.39
CA GLN A 21 -40.86 -2.08 19.88
C GLN A 21 -39.48 -1.55 20.21
N ASN A 22 -39.25 -1.20 21.48
CA ASN A 22 -37.92 -1.06 22.03
C ASN A 22 -37.22 -2.43 21.90
N THR A 23 -36.58 -2.64 20.76
CA THR A 23 -35.82 -3.86 20.50
C THR A 23 -34.53 -3.76 21.29
N ILE A 24 -34.41 -4.55 22.36
CA ILE A 24 -33.17 -4.67 23.12
C ILE A 24 -32.12 -5.21 22.14
N MET A 25 -31.10 -4.41 21.83
CA MET A 25 -29.99 -4.83 20.97
C MET A 25 -29.34 -6.08 21.58
N SER A 26 -29.05 -7.08 20.74
CA SER A 26 -28.24 -8.23 21.19
C SER A 26 -26.85 -7.77 21.64
N THR A 27 -26.19 -8.55 22.51
CA THR A 27 -24.80 -8.26 22.93
C THR A 27 -23.88 -8.05 21.72
N THR A 28 -24.02 -8.86 20.68
CA THR A 28 -23.27 -8.73 19.42
C THR A 28 -23.51 -7.39 18.75
N GLN A 29 -24.79 -6.99 18.56
CA GLN A 29 -25.15 -5.71 17.94
C GLN A 29 -24.65 -4.52 18.77
N GLN A 30 -24.74 -4.61 20.09
CA GLN A 30 -24.26 -3.55 20.99
C GLN A 30 -22.73 -3.43 20.92
N SER A 31 -22.00 -4.56 20.90
CA SER A 31 -20.55 -4.59 20.80
C SER A 31 -20.07 -4.01 19.47
N GLU A 32 -20.68 -4.45 18.36
CA GLU A 32 -20.37 -3.93 17.02
C GLU A 32 -20.60 -2.41 16.96
N LYS A 33 -21.75 -1.94 17.45
CA LYS A 33 -22.09 -0.51 17.47
C LYS A 33 -21.08 0.30 18.29
N THR A 34 -20.71 -0.17 19.48
CA THR A 34 -19.71 0.51 20.32
C THR A 34 -18.37 0.62 19.61
N VAL A 35 -17.86 -0.48 19.03
CA VAL A 35 -16.53 -0.49 18.40
C VAL A 35 -16.52 0.30 17.08
N ARG A 36 -17.56 0.18 16.26
CA ARG A 36 -17.70 0.98 15.04
C ARG A 36 -17.68 2.48 15.34
N ALA A 37 -18.51 2.91 16.28
CA ALA A 37 -18.58 4.33 16.66
C ALA A 37 -17.24 4.82 17.24
N PHE A 38 -16.58 4.02 18.08
CA PHE A 38 -15.24 4.33 18.57
C PHE A 38 -14.23 4.53 17.43
N LEU A 39 -14.22 3.62 16.45
CA LEU A 39 -13.30 3.72 15.32
C LEU A 39 -13.57 4.95 14.45
N GLU A 40 -14.85 5.20 14.14
CA GLU A 40 -15.28 6.30 13.26
C GLU A 40 -15.15 7.69 13.89
N ILE A 41 -15.26 7.80 15.22
CA ILE A 41 -15.29 9.07 15.95
C ILE A 41 -13.94 9.36 16.62
N VAL A 42 -13.38 8.38 17.33
CA VAL A 42 -12.18 8.56 18.17
C VAL A 42 -10.92 8.16 17.42
N ARG A 43 -10.84 6.89 16.95
CA ARG A 43 -9.62 6.38 16.28
C ARG A 43 -9.31 7.08 14.96
N SER A 44 -10.34 7.57 14.28
CA SER A 44 -10.24 8.34 13.05
C SER A 44 -9.67 9.76 13.25
N GLY A 45 -9.53 10.21 14.50
CA GLY A 45 -9.07 11.57 14.82
C GLY A 45 -10.14 12.66 14.76
N LYS A 46 -11.41 12.34 14.46
CA LYS A 46 -12.48 13.35 14.32
C LYS A 46 -12.85 14.04 15.64
N SER A 47 -13.00 13.25 16.70
CA SER A 47 -13.39 13.72 18.03
C SER A 47 -12.74 12.85 19.13
N PRO A 48 -11.40 12.90 19.29
CA PRO A 48 -10.68 12.04 20.24
C PRO A 48 -11.13 12.26 21.70
N GLU A 49 -11.60 13.45 22.05
CA GLU A 49 -12.12 13.82 23.37
C GLU A 49 -13.33 12.99 23.82
N ARG A 50 -14.02 12.34 22.87
CA ARG A 50 -15.18 11.47 23.13
C ARG A 50 -14.80 10.03 23.50
N ALA A 51 -13.52 9.74 23.71
CA ALA A 51 -13.05 8.40 24.07
C ALA A 51 -13.79 7.78 25.26
N SER A 52 -14.14 8.58 26.27
CA SER A 52 -14.85 8.11 27.48
C SER A 52 -16.28 7.65 27.19
N GLU A 53 -16.87 8.00 26.05
CA GLU A 53 -18.18 7.50 25.63
C GLU A 53 -18.12 6.02 25.24
N PHE A 54 -16.97 5.52 24.78
CA PHE A 54 -16.83 4.18 24.22
C PHE A 54 -15.89 3.27 25.01
N MET A 55 -14.96 3.83 25.77
CA MET A 55 -13.98 3.08 26.57
C MET A 55 -14.38 3.06 28.05
N ALA A 56 -14.05 1.97 28.73
CA ALA A 56 -14.09 1.94 30.19
C ALA A 56 -12.96 2.80 30.77
N ASP A 57 -13.05 3.13 32.06
CA ASP A 57 -12.04 3.96 32.74
C ASP A 57 -10.64 3.31 32.76
N SER A 58 -10.61 1.98 32.65
CA SER A 58 -9.40 1.17 32.56
C SER A 58 -9.58 0.09 31.51
N VAL A 59 -8.76 0.15 30.46
CA VAL A 59 -8.78 -0.77 29.32
C VAL A 59 -7.44 -1.51 29.23
N LYS A 60 -7.48 -2.84 29.17
CA LYS A 60 -6.28 -3.64 28.90
C LYS A 60 -5.94 -3.62 27.42
N ALA A 61 -4.75 -3.17 27.07
CA ALA A 61 -4.30 -3.03 25.68
C ALA A 61 -3.08 -3.89 25.42
N HIS A 62 -3.28 -5.06 24.82
CA HIS A 62 -2.22 -6.01 24.50
C HIS A 62 -1.50 -5.60 23.23
N GLN A 63 -0.20 -5.33 23.34
CA GLN A 63 0.65 -4.90 22.23
C GLN A 63 1.30 -6.11 21.55
N LEU A 64 1.38 -6.09 20.22
CA LEU A 64 2.11 -7.11 19.47
C LEU A 64 3.62 -6.83 19.52
N ASN A 65 4.31 -7.56 20.39
CA ASN A 65 5.77 -7.68 20.41
C ASN A 65 6.12 -9.14 20.77
N ALA A 66 6.69 -9.89 19.82
CA ALA A 66 6.87 -11.33 19.97
C ALA A 66 7.90 -11.70 21.05
N GLU A 67 8.96 -10.90 21.20
CA GLU A 67 9.99 -11.16 22.21
C GLU A 67 9.60 -10.65 23.59
N HIS A 68 8.82 -9.56 23.63
CA HIS A 68 8.41 -8.92 24.88
C HIS A 68 6.92 -8.57 24.85
N PRO A 69 6.01 -9.55 25.00
CA PRO A 69 4.58 -9.28 25.05
C PRO A 69 4.25 -8.34 26.19
N GLU A 70 3.58 -7.23 25.88
CA GLU A 70 3.24 -6.20 26.85
C GLU A 70 1.74 -5.97 26.89
N THR A 71 1.20 -5.81 28.09
CA THR A 71 -0.17 -5.34 28.30
C THR A 71 -0.12 -4.03 29.03
N VAL A 72 -0.50 -2.95 28.34
CA VAL A 72 -0.58 -1.62 28.95
C VAL A 72 -2.02 -1.37 29.39
N VAL A 73 -2.20 -0.66 30.51
CA VAL A 73 -3.51 -0.16 30.91
C VAL A 73 -3.68 1.21 30.27
N ARG A 74 -4.77 1.41 29.53
CA ARG A 74 -5.11 2.70 28.93
C ARG A 74 -6.41 3.24 29.52
N THR A 75 -6.37 4.49 29.94
CA THR A 75 -7.57 5.29 30.22
C THR A 75 -8.06 5.96 28.93
N PRO A 76 -9.31 6.45 28.88
CA PRO A 76 -9.80 7.26 27.76
C PRO A 76 -8.90 8.47 27.46
N GLU A 77 -8.35 9.09 28.51
CA GLU A 77 -7.45 10.25 28.37
C GLU A 77 -6.10 9.87 27.75
N ASN A 78 -5.51 8.75 28.17
CA ASN A 78 -4.28 8.25 27.51
C ASN A 78 -4.53 7.91 26.04
N TYR A 79 -5.71 7.39 25.72
CA TYR A 79 -6.06 7.07 24.33
C TYR A 79 -6.24 8.34 23.49
N ARG A 80 -6.94 9.35 24.03
CA ARG A 80 -7.08 10.67 23.41
C ARG A 80 -5.71 11.28 23.11
N GLN A 81 -4.81 11.27 24.09
CA GLN A 81 -3.45 11.78 23.91
C GLN A 81 -2.73 11.04 22.78
N HIS A 82 -2.81 9.71 22.76
CA HIS A 82 -2.20 8.90 21.70
C HIS A 82 -2.74 9.24 20.29
N VAL A 83 -4.04 9.49 20.15
CA VAL A 83 -4.61 9.95 18.87
C VAL A 83 -4.10 11.34 18.49
N ASN A 84 -3.93 12.24 19.47
CA ASN A 84 -3.37 13.57 19.22
C ASN A 84 -1.90 13.53 18.80
N GLU A 85 -1.09 12.60 19.34
CA GLU A 85 0.28 12.36 18.88
C GLU A 85 0.30 11.99 17.40
N PHE A 86 -0.61 11.11 16.95
CA PHE A 86 -0.76 10.82 15.52
C PHE A 86 -1.14 12.06 14.70
N LEU A 87 -2.07 12.89 15.17
CA LEU A 87 -2.45 14.13 14.47
C LEU A 87 -1.29 15.13 14.39
N GLN A 88 -0.43 15.19 15.41
CA GLN A 88 0.77 16.04 15.40
C GLN A 88 1.82 15.51 14.41
N SER A 89 2.02 14.20 14.34
CA SER A 89 3.01 13.58 13.46
C SER A 89 2.55 13.49 12.00
N TYR A 90 1.26 13.27 11.76
CA TYR A 90 0.72 12.92 10.43
C TYR A 90 -0.37 13.85 9.90
N GLY A 91 -0.70 14.92 10.65
CA GLY A 91 -1.80 15.82 10.32
C GLY A 91 -3.16 15.13 10.39
N GLY A 92 -4.17 15.75 9.78
CA GLY A 92 -5.44 15.07 9.52
C GLY A 92 -5.22 13.90 8.57
N TYR A 93 -5.69 12.71 8.94
CA TYR A 93 -5.54 11.49 8.15
C TYR A 93 -6.89 10.92 7.72
N GLN A 94 -6.87 10.18 6.61
CA GLN A 94 -7.99 9.36 6.19
C GLN A 94 -8.00 8.06 6.99
N PHE A 95 -9.17 7.61 7.42
CA PHE A 95 -9.35 6.37 8.18
C PHE A 95 -10.51 5.57 7.59
N GLU A 96 -10.22 4.34 7.19
CA GLU A 96 -11.15 3.42 6.55
C GLU A 96 -11.21 2.11 7.33
N ILE A 97 -12.39 1.72 7.81
CA ILE A 97 -12.63 0.40 8.38
C ILE A 97 -12.82 -0.57 7.21
N THR A 98 -11.84 -1.44 6.96
CA THR A 98 -11.88 -2.38 5.83
C THR A 98 -12.64 -3.66 6.18
N GLU A 99 -12.60 -4.07 7.45
CA GLU A 99 -13.32 -5.25 7.95
C GLU A 99 -13.84 -4.97 9.37
N LEU A 100 -15.07 -5.41 9.66
CA LEU A 100 -15.64 -5.40 11.00
C LEU A 100 -16.48 -6.65 11.21
N ILE A 101 -16.10 -7.47 12.19
CA ILE A 101 -16.74 -8.77 12.46
C ILE A 101 -17.03 -8.85 13.95
N ALA A 102 -18.30 -8.94 14.32
CA ALA A 102 -18.72 -9.03 15.72
C ALA A 102 -19.22 -10.43 16.08
N GLY A 103 -18.90 -10.87 17.30
CA GLY A 103 -19.38 -12.11 17.89
C GLY A 103 -19.44 -11.99 19.41
N ASN A 104 -20.66 -12.03 19.97
CA ASN A 104 -20.92 -11.86 21.39
C ASN A 104 -20.33 -10.54 21.94
N ASP A 105 -19.36 -10.65 22.84
CA ASP A 105 -18.67 -9.55 23.51
C ASP A 105 -17.41 -9.11 22.78
N LYS A 106 -17.09 -9.67 21.61
CA LYS A 106 -15.87 -9.36 20.86
C LYS A 106 -16.16 -8.81 19.47
N VAL A 107 -15.31 -7.90 19.03
CA VAL A 107 -15.35 -7.33 17.68
C VAL A 107 -13.94 -7.29 17.11
N TYR A 108 -13.73 -8.02 16.01
CA TYR A 108 -12.55 -7.84 15.18
C TYR A 108 -12.76 -6.64 14.26
N ALA A 109 -11.75 -5.79 14.15
CA ALA A 109 -11.71 -4.70 13.19
C ALA A 109 -10.37 -4.70 12.46
N ARG A 110 -10.41 -4.41 11.17
CA ARG A 110 -9.25 -4.08 10.35
C ARG A 110 -9.47 -2.71 9.72
N TRP A 111 -8.40 -1.93 9.63
CA TRP A 111 -8.45 -0.59 9.05
C TRP A 111 -7.22 -0.28 8.21
N LYS A 112 -7.40 0.71 7.35
CA LYS A 112 -6.36 1.43 6.65
C LYS A 112 -6.41 2.89 7.09
N GLN A 113 -5.27 3.47 7.44
CA GLN A 113 -5.16 4.89 7.72
C GLN A 113 -4.01 5.52 6.93
N THR A 114 -4.24 6.70 6.36
CA THR A 114 -3.25 7.40 5.52
C THR A 114 -3.19 8.87 5.90
N GLY A 115 -2.01 9.34 6.28
CA GLY A 115 -1.73 10.75 6.62
C GLY A 115 -0.38 11.20 6.03
N ASN A 116 -0.08 12.49 6.10
CA ASN A 116 1.18 13.05 5.62
C ASN A 116 2.11 13.30 6.81
N GLN A 117 3.34 12.78 6.77
CA GLN A 117 4.26 12.93 7.89
C GLN A 117 4.75 14.39 8.01
N ILE A 118 4.12 15.17 8.88
CA ILE A 118 4.41 16.59 9.14
C ILE A 118 5.29 16.80 10.39
N GLY A 119 5.41 15.79 11.24
CA GLY A 119 6.29 15.79 12.41
C GLY A 119 7.32 14.66 12.35
N ASP A 120 8.36 14.76 13.18
CA ASP A 120 9.34 13.68 13.34
C ASP A 120 8.67 12.46 13.99
N VAL A 121 9.04 11.26 13.54
CA VAL A 121 8.52 9.99 14.08
C VAL A 121 9.69 9.03 14.23
N ASP A 122 9.91 8.55 15.46
CA ASP A 122 11.07 7.74 15.82
C ASP A 122 12.38 8.41 15.36
N GLU A 123 13.14 7.73 14.50
CA GLU A 123 14.38 8.23 13.87
C GLU A 123 14.15 9.01 12.56
N PHE A 124 12.91 9.05 12.05
CA PHE A 124 12.59 9.63 10.75
C PHE A 124 12.19 11.11 10.86
N LYS A 125 12.90 11.97 10.12
CA LYS A 125 12.56 13.39 10.00
C LYS A 125 11.32 13.60 9.15
N ALA A 126 10.54 14.63 9.48
CA ALA A 126 9.33 14.99 8.74
C ALA A 126 9.62 15.19 7.24
N THR A 127 8.93 14.43 6.39
CA THR A 127 9.11 14.48 4.93
C THR A 127 8.01 15.28 4.22
N GLY A 128 6.85 15.44 4.85
CA GLY A 128 5.62 15.96 4.24
C GLY A 128 4.93 14.99 3.29
N LEU A 129 5.48 13.78 3.12
CA LEU A 129 4.98 12.77 2.19
C LEU A 129 3.98 11.83 2.88
N PRO A 130 3.09 11.19 2.11
CA PRO A 130 2.09 10.28 2.68
C PRO A 130 2.74 9.02 3.26
N VAL A 131 2.17 8.54 4.36
CA VAL A 131 2.45 7.26 4.98
C VAL A 131 1.11 6.57 5.27
N THR A 132 1.02 5.29 4.90
CA THR A 132 -0.16 4.46 5.17
C THR A 132 0.16 3.39 6.20
N GLU A 133 -0.67 3.28 7.23
CA GLU A 133 -0.66 2.16 8.17
C GLU A 133 -1.87 1.26 7.92
N ILE A 134 -1.63 -0.05 7.96
CA ILE A 134 -2.68 -1.06 8.06
C ILE A 134 -2.61 -1.62 9.47
N GLY A 135 -3.76 -1.64 10.15
CA GLY A 135 -3.88 -2.15 11.50
C GLY A 135 -5.10 -3.04 11.66
N SER A 136 -5.06 -3.87 12.69
CA SER A 136 -6.21 -4.64 13.12
C SER A 136 -6.21 -4.81 14.63
N ALA A 137 -7.40 -5.00 15.19
CA ALA A 137 -7.54 -5.30 16.60
C ALA A 137 -8.76 -6.16 16.87
N VAL A 138 -8.69 -6.96 17.92
CA VAL A 138 -9.86 -7.59 18.54
C VAL A 138 -10.18 -6.77 19.79
N TYR A 139 -11.39 -6.24 19.87
CA TYR A 139 -11.91 -5.51 21.02
C TYR A 139 -12.83 -6.42 21.82
N ARG A 140 -12.78 -6.35 23.15
CA ARG A 140 -13.79 -6.90 24.06
C ARG A 140 -14.62 -5.78 24.66
N VAL A 141 -15.93 -5.95 24.63
CA VAL A 141 -16.92 -4.98 25.09
C VAL A 141 -17.70 -5.55 26.27
N TYR A 142 -17.89 -4.74 27.30
CA TYR A 142 -18.72 -5.07 28.45
C TYR A 142 -19.56 -3.85 28.83
N ASN A 143 -20.87 -4.05 29.04
CA ASN A 143 -21.83 -2.97 29.32
C ASN A 143 -21.71 -1.77 28.35
N GLY A 144 -21.53 -2.07 27.06
CA GLY A 144 -21.42 -1.05 26.01
C GLY A 144 -20.10 -0.28 25.97
N LYS A 145 -19.09 -0.68 26.76
CA LYS A 145 -17.75 -0.07 26.80
C LYS A 145 -16.67 -1.06 26.39
N ILE A 146 -15.68 -0.60 25.63
CA ILE A 146 -14.43 -1.32 25.37
C ILE A 146 -13.68 -1.44 26.69
N VAL A 147 -13.35 -2.67 27.08
CA VAL A 147 -12.65 -2.98 28.34
C VAL A 147 -11.30 -3.65 28.09
N GLU A 148 -11.05 -4.14 26.88
CA GLU A 148 -9.82 -4.83 26.51
C GLU A 148 -9.66 -4.86 24.99
N TYR A 149 -8.43 -4.84 24.49
CA TYR A 149 -8.16 -5.11 23.08
C TYR A 149 -6.76 -5.67 22.82
N TRP A 150 -6.62 -6.43 21.74
CA TRP A 150 -5.35 -6.95 21.19
C TRP A 150 -5.10 -6.28 19.86
N ILE A 151 -3.99 -5.55 19.71
CA ILE A 151 -3.71 -4.76 18.51
C ILE A 151 -2.48 -5.25 17.74
N GLN A 152 -2.59 -5.23 16.42
CA GLN A 152 -1.53 -5.52 15.47
C GLN A 152 -1.47 -4.40 14.44
N VAL A 153 -0.27 -3.90 14.15
CA VAL A 153 -0.03 -2.83 13.18
C VAL A 153 1.16 -3.19 12.31
N ASP A 154 1.09 -2.88 11.02
CA ASP A 154 2.18 -3.11 10.06
C ASP A 154 3.33 -2.11 10.22
N ARG A 155 4.08 -2.25 11.33
CA ARG A 155 5.21 -1.36 11.66
C ARG A 155 6.32 -1.42 10.62
N LYS A 156 6.57 -2.60 10.02
CA LYS A 156 7.63 -2.74 9.03
C LYS A 156 7.26 -2.05 7.72
N GLY A 157 5.99 -2.13 7.32
CA GLY A 157 5.47 -1.41 6.16
C GLY A 157 5.57 0.10 6.32
N THR A 158 5.28 0.66 7.50
CA THR A 158 5.44 2.09 7.75
C THR A 158 6.90 2.51 7.81
N GLU A 159 7.78 1.73 8.46
CA GLU A 159 9.23 1.98 8.48
C GLU A 159 9.83 2.06 7.07
N ILE A 160 9.50 1.11 6.19
CA ILE A 160 9.96 1.09 4.80
C ILE A 160 9.46 2.32 4.02
N GLN A 161 8.21 2.73 4.23
CA GLN A 161 7.67 3.95 3.62
C GLN A 161 8.44 5.19 4.10
N GLN A 162 8.73 5.31 5.39
CA GLN A 162 9.47 6.45 5.93
C GLN A 162 10.92 6.50 5.41
N GLN A 163 11.60 5.36 5.30
CA GLN A 163 12.92 5.28 4.67
C GLN A 163 12.90 5.73 3.20
N ASN A 164 11.90 5.29 2.43
CA ASN A 164 11.77 5.68 1.03
C ASN A 164 11.42 7.16 0.89
N ASN A 165 10.53 7.68 1.74
CA ASN A 165 10.16 9.09 1.77
C ASN A 165 11.36 9.97 2.14
N GLY A 166 12.21 9.52 3.07
CA GLY A 166 13.45 10.21 3.44
C GLY A 166 14.39 10.36 2.23
N LYS A 167 14.62 9.27 1.49
CA LYS A 167 15.44 9.28 0.25
C LYS A 167 14.84 10.16 -0.84
N ALA A 168 13.52 10.10 -1.02
CA ALA A 168 12.83 10.94 -1.98
C ALA A 168 12.97 12.43 -1.64
N LYS A 169 12.88 12.78 -0.34
CA LYS A 169 13.00 14.17 0.13
C LYS A 169 14.43 14.71 0.03
N SER A 170 15.44 13.87 0.28
CA SER A 170 16.86 14.24 0.16
C SER A 170 17.34 14.33 -1.29
N GLY A 171 16.54 13.89 -2.26
CA GLY A 171 16.96 13.80 -3.66
C GLY A 171 17.95 12.67 -3.92
N GLU A 172 18.15 11.76 -2.96
CA GLU A 172 18.96 10.56 -3.12
C GLU A 172 18.21 9.56 -3.99
N THR A 173 18.35 9.69 -5.31
CA THR A 173 18.23 8.53 -6.20
C THR A 173 19.36 7.56 -5.82
N LYS A 174 19.15 6.25 -5.94
CA LYS A 174 20.17 5.22 -5.61
C LYS A 174 21.54 5.46 -6.28
N THR A 175 21.59 6.28 -7.32
CA THR A 175 22.77 6.61 -8.13
C THR A 175 23.27 8.04 -7.95
N GLY A 176 22.55 8.92 -7.24
CA GLY A 176 22.86 10.36 -7.15
C GLY A 176 22.70 11.12 -8.48
N LEU A 177 22.06 10.49 -9.48
CA LEU A 177 21.85 11.05 -10.81
C LEU A 177 20.38 11.46 -11.00
N PRO A 178 20.07 12.42 -11.90
CA PRO A 178 18.74 13.01 -12.03
C PRO A 178 17.77 12.10 -12.82
N PHE A 179 17.70 10.81 -12.51
CA PHE A 179 16.75 9.86 -13.08
C PHE A 179 16.44 8.71 -12.11
N SER A 180 15.27 8.10 -12.29
CA SER A 180 14.87 6.86 -11.59
C SER A 180 15.26 5.64 -12.42
N ASP A 181 15.48 4.47 -11.80
CA ASP A 181 15.72 3.21 -12.53
C ASP A 181 14.58 2.91 -13.53
N ALA A 182 13.35 3.19 -13.11
CA ALA A 182 12.14 3.15 -13.91
C ALA A 182 11.04 4.04 -13.29
N TYR A 183 10.00 4.35 -14.06
CA TYR A 183 8.84 5.13 -13.63
C TYR A 183 7.56 4.50 -14.16
N ILE A 184 6.52 4.43 -13.33
CA ILE A 184 5.21 3.90 -13.71
C ILE A 184 4.29 5.07 -14.06
N TYR A 185 3.67 5.02 -15.23
CA TYR A 185 2.63 5.97 -15.63
C TYR A 185 1.51 5.25 -16.36
N GLY A 186 0.31 5.29 -15.77
CA GLY A 186 -0.82 4.46 -16.22
C GLY A 186 -0.45 2.98 -16.17
N ASP A 187 -0.75 2.27 -17.26
CA ASP A 187 -0.50 0.83 -17.40
C ASP A 187 0.86 0.53 -18.05
N ALA A 188 1.82 1.45 -17.96
CA ALA A 188 3.16 1.28 -18.52
C ALA A 188 4.27 1.57 -17.50
N LEU A 189 5.33 0.76 -17.59
CA LEU A 189 6.61 0.98 -16.91
C LEU A 189 7.62 1.51 -17.93
N TYR A 190 8.11 2.72 -17.69
CA TYR A 190 9.18 3.35 -18.45
C TYR A 190 10.52 3.07 -17.76
N ILE A 191 11.42 2.37 -18.44
CA ILE A 191 12.70 1.94 -17.88
C ILE A 191 13.80 2.85 -18.42
N SER A 192 14.56 3.48 -17.51
CA SER A 192 15.72 4.29 -17.89
C SER A 192 16.80 3.42 -18.54
N GLY A 193 17.69 4.03 -19.32
CA GLY A 193 18.74 3.31 -20.01
C GLY A 193 19.62 2.47 -19.08
N GLN A 194 19.86 1.24 -19.50
CA GLN A 194 20.67 0.26 -18.78
C GLN A 194 21.99 0.05 -19.53
N ILE A 195 23.11 0.20 -18.82
CA ILE A 195 24.46 -0.16 -19.28
C ILE A 195 24.95 -1.44 -18.57
N GLY A 196 26.02 -2.04 -19.10
CA GLY A 196 26.53 -3.35 -18.66
C GLY A 196 27.32 -3.32 -17.36
N ILE A 197 26.80 -2.66 -16.31
CA ILE A 197 27.44 -2.63 -14.99
C ILE A 197 27.10 -3.87 -14.15
N ASP A 198 28.06 -4.38 -13.39
CA ASP A 198 27.86 -5.48 -12.46
C ASP A 198 27.29 -5.01 -11.10
N ASN A 199 27.20 -5.93 -10.13
CA ASN A 199 26.70 -5.60 -8.79
C ASN A 199 27.65 -4.69 -7.98
N THR A 200 28.91 -4.54 -8.41
CA THR A 200 29.87 -3.59 -7.82
C THR A 200 29.72 -2.19 -8.41
N GLY A 201 28.92 -2.04 -9.46
CA GLY A 201 28.76 -0.79 -10.20
C GLY A 201 29.89 -0.55 -11.20
N THR A 202 30.67 -1.57 -11.53
CA THR A 202 31.75 -1.51 -12.54
C THR A 202 31.24 -2.00 -13.89
N LEU A 203 31.64 -1.36 -14.99
CA LEU A 203 31.31 -1.84 -16.33
C LEU A 203 32.02 -3.18 -16.60
N VAL A 204 31.28 -4.17 -17.09
CA VAL A 204 31.84 -5.48 -17.45
C VAL A 204 32.81 -5.33 -18.63
N SER A 205 34.04 -5.82 -18.47
CA SER A 205 35.15 -5.57 -19.41
C SER A 205 35.52 -6.77 -20.30
N ASN A 206 34.76 -7.87 -20.25
CA ASN A 206 35.06 -9.11 -20.99
C ASN A 206 34.56 -9.09 -22.44
N GLY A 207 34.62 -7.94 -23.11
CA GLY A 207 34.16 -7.74 -24.47
C GLY A 207 32.68 -7.34 -24.59
N PHE A 208 32.28 -7.01 -25.82
CA PHE A 208 30.96 -6.45 -26.12
C PHE A 208 29.82 -7.40 -25.73
N GLU A 209 29.93 -8.69 -26.01
CA GLU A 209 28.87 -9.67 -25.72
C GLU A 209 28.62 -9.82 -24.23
N ALA A 210 29.68 -9.74 -23.41
CA ALA A 210 29.57 -9.78 -21.95
C ALA A 210 28.87 -8.53 -21.42
N GLU A 211 29.24 -7.36 -21.94
CA GLU A 211 28.59 -6.09 -21.62
C GLU A 211 27.11 -6.09 -22.02
N ALA A 212 26.79 -6.50 -23.26
CA ALA A 212 25.42 -6.60 -23.77
C ALA A 212 24.57 -7.60 -22.96
N THR A 213 25.17 -8.72 -22.54
CA THR A 213 24.51 -9.69 -21.66
C THR A 213 24.20 -9.05 -20.32
N GLN A 214 25.16 -8.32 -19.74
CA GLN A 214 24.96 -7.62 -18.47
C GLN A 214 23.88 -6.53 -18.56
N VAL A 215 23.78 -5.82 -19.69
CA VAL A 215 22.69 -4.87 -19.95
C VAL A 215 21.33 -5.56 -19.84
N MET A 216 21.18 -6.71 -20.51
CA MET A 216 19.94 -7.48 -20.48
C MET A 216 19.64 -7.98 -19.06
N GLU A 217 20.64 -8.50 -18.33
CA GLU A 217 20.46 -8.90 -16.93
C GLU A 217 20.01 -7.74 -16.02
N ASN A 218 20.54 -6.55 -16.24
CA ASN A 218 20.15 -5.35 -15.50
C ASN A 218 18.71 -4.93 -15.83
N LEU A 219 18.34 -4.95 -17.11
CA LEU A 219 16.96 -4.75 -17.55
C LEU A 219 16.00 -5.77 -16.88
N GLY A 220 16.39 -7.04 -16.83
CA GLY A 220 15.65 -8.10 -16.15
C GLY A 220 15.51 -7.90 -14.64
N LYS A 221 16.50 -7.30 -13.95
CA LYS A 221 16.37 -6.93 -12.53
C LYS A 221 15.30 -5.84 -12.35
N VAL A 222 15.27 -4.83 -13.22
CA VAL A 222 14.26 -3.76 -13.17
C VAL A 222 12.86 -4.32 -13.42
N LEU A 223 12.70 -5.19 -14.42
CA LEU A 223 11.43 -5.86 -14.72
C LEU A 223 10.93 -6.69 -13.53
N ARG A 224 11.77 -7.58 -12.99
CA ARG A 224 11.39 -8.45 -11.85
C ARG A 224 11.02 -7.67 -10.59
N LYS A 225 11.71 -6.55 -10.31
CA LYS A 225 11.38 -5.64 -9.21
C LYS A 225 9.94 -5.11 -9.32
N ASN A 226 9.42 -4.98 -10.54
CA ASN A 226 8.06 -4.52 -10.85
C ASN A 226 7.10 -5.68 -11.19
N LYS A 227 7.47 -6.94 -10.88
CA LYS A 227 6.68 -8.14 -11.19
C LYS A 227 6.40 -8.36 -12.69
N LEU A 228 7.30 -7.87 -13.54
CA LEU A 228 7.27 -8.05 -14.99
C LEU A 228 8.44 -8.95 -15.45
N ASN A 229 8.39 -9.37 -16.71
CA ASN A 229 9.40 -10.15 -17.41
C ASN A 229 9.64 -9.59 -18.83
N TYR A 230 10.58 -10.18 -19.58
CA TYR A 230 10.95 -9.66 -20.92
C TYR A 230 9.80 -9.68 -21.93
N GLN A 231 8.81 -10.56 -21.79
CA GLN A 231 7.65 -10.64 -22.69
C GLN A 231 6.65 -9.49 -22.50
N ASP A 232 6.77 -8.76 -21.38
CA ASP A 232 5.95 -7.58 -21.08
C ASP A 232 6.54 -6.32 -21.74
N LEU A 233 7.75 -6.41 -22.30
CA LEU A 233 8.33 -5.32 -23.09
C LEU A 233 7.48 -5.07 -24.34
N VAL A 234 7.09 -3.82 -24.54
CA VAL A 234 6.34 -3.37 -25.72
C VAL A 234 7.20 -2.53 -26.66
N ASN A 235 8.21 -1.83 -26.11
CA ASN A 235 9.18 -1.07 -26.88
C ASN A 235 10.59 -1.20 -26.28
N VAL A 236 11.60 -1.30 -27.14
CA VAL A 236 13.02 -1.28 -26.78
C VAL A 236 13.79 -0.35 -27.70
N THR A 237 14.61 0.52 -27.13
CA THR A 237 15.58 1.34 -27.86
C THR A 237 16.99 0.92 -27.46
N ILE A 238 17.79 0.54 -28.46
CA ILE A 238 19.18 0.09 -28.30
C ILE A 238 20.11 1.17 -28.86
N TYR A 239 21.05 1.62 -28.05
CA TYR A 239 22.12 2.53 -28.45
C TYR A 239 23.44 1.77 -28.52
N LEU A 240 24.17 1.92 -29.63
CA LEU A 240 25.49 1.31 -29.84
C LEU A 240 26.52 2.40 -30.17
N THR A 241 27.74 2.28 -29.64
CA THR A 241 28.84 3.19 -30.02
C THR A 241 29.51 2.80 -31.34
N SER A 242 29.36 1.54 -31.78
CA SER A 242 29.77 1.07 -33.10
C SER A 242 28.74 0.12 -33.70
N MET A 243 28.43 0.31 -34.99
CA MET A 243 27.54 -0.58 -35.74
C MET A 243 28.18 -1.92 -36.09
N ASP A 244 29.49 -2.07 -35.94
CA ASP A 244 30.17 -3.36 -36.09
C ASP A 244 29.65 -4.38 -35.06
N ASN A 245 29.17 -3.89 -33.91
CA ASN A 245 28.59 -4.71 -32.84
C ASN A 245 27.12 -5.09 -33.09
N TYR A 246 26.49 -4.63 -34.18
CA TYR A 246 25.05 -4.83 -34.42
C TYR A 246 24.65 -6.31 -34.45
N ALA A 247 25.44 -7.16 -35.12
CA ALA A 247 25.17 -8.60 -35.21
C ALA A 247 25.31 -9.31 -33.85
N ALA A 248 26.35 -8.95 -33.08
CA ALA A 248 26.55 -9.47 -31.74
C ALA A 248 25.41 -9.03 -30.79
N ALA A 249 24.97 -7.77 -30.90
CA ALA A 249 23.87 -7.23 -30.11
C ALA A 249 22.57 -8.02 -30.36
N ASN A 250 22.25 -8.28 -31.63
CA ASN A 250 21.08 -9.09 -32.00
C ASN A 250 21.17 -10.53 -31.46
N THR A 251 22.37 -11.12 -31.50
CA THR A 251 22.61 -12.47 -31.00
C THR A 251 22.36 -12.57 -29.50
N VAL A 252 22.89 -11.64 -28.70
CA VAL A 252 22.64 -11.59 -27.25
C VAL A 252 21.16 -11.30 -26.98
N TYR A 253 20.62 -10.24 -27.58
CA TYR A 253 19.24 -9.78 -27.37
C TYR A 253 18.21 -10.88 -27.62
N SER A 254 18.35 -11.64 -28.71
CA SER A 254 17.40 -12.69 -29.09
C SER A 254 17.23 -13.81 -28.05
N LYS A 255 18.24 -14.05 -27.20
CA LYS A 255 18.22 -15.10 -26.17
C LYS A 255 17.19 -14.83 -25.07
N TYR A 256 16.75 -13.59 -24.91
CA TYR A 256 15.85 -13.16 -23.85
C TYR A 256 14.37 -13.19 -24.24
N PHE A 257 14.05 -13.59 -25.49
CA PHE A 257 12.69 -13.62 -26.00
C PHE A 257 12.33 -14.99 -26.56
N HIS A 258 11.13 -15.47 -26.24
CA HIS A 258 10.59 -16.73 -26.72
C HIS A 258 9.35 -16.42 -27.57
N HIS A 259 9.52 -16.11 -28.86
CA HIS A 259 8.47 -15.91 -29.89
C HIS A 259 7.83 -14.52 -30.02
N LYS A 260 7.77 -13.68 -28.97
CA LYS A 260 7.23 -12.31 -29.06
C LYS A 260 8.35 -11.30 -28.85
N PHE A 261 8.57 -10.44 -29.83
CA PHE A 261 9.53 -9.34 -29.73
C PHE A 261 8.79 -8.01 -29.53
N PRO A 262 9.31 -7.09 -28.71
CA PRO A 262 8.81 -5.73 -28.64
C PRO A 262 9.08 -4.97 -29.95
N ALA A 263 8.37 -3.86 -30.16
CA ALA A 263 8.81 -2.89 -31.16
C ALA A 263 10.24 -2.42 -30.82
N ARG A 264 11.12 -2.32 -31.81
CA ARG A 264 12.54 -2.07 -31.57
C ARG A 264 13.11 -0.99 -32.46
N VAL A 265 13.93 -0.12 -31.88
CA VAL A 265 14.82 0.82 -32.56
C VAL A 265 16.26 0.54 -32.15
N CYS A 266 17.21 0.61 -33.09
CA CYS A 266 18.64 0.52 -32.81
C CYS A 266 19.37 1.66 -33.51
N ILE A 267 20.17 2.42 -32.78
CA ILE A 267 20.80 3.66 -33.23
C ILE A 267 22.29 3.64 -32.88
N ALA A 268 23.12 4.12 -33.80
CA ALA A 268 24.52 4.41 -33.53
C ALA A 268 24.66 5.79 -32.86
N VAL A 269 25.36 5.86 -31.73
CA VAL A 269 25.62 7.09 -30.99
C VAL A 269 27.12 7.31 -30.86
N LYS A 270 27.51 8.56 -30.59
CA LYS A 270 28.93 8.91 -30.45
C LYS A 270 29.56 8.21 -29.24
N GLU A 271 28.95 8.38 -28.07
CA GLU A 271 29.46 7.91 -26.78
C GLU A 271 28.30 7.63 -25.83
N LEU A 272 28.53 6.76 -24.84
CA LEU A 272 27.58 6.41 -23.78
C LEU A 272 28.22 6.67 -22.40
N PRO A 273 27.42 6.81 -21.32
CA PRO A 273 27.94 6.98 -19.97
C PRO A 273 28.96 5.90 -19.60
N ARG A 274 30.02 6.29 -18.90
CA ARG A 274 31.08 5.38 -18.42
C ARG A 274 31.78 4.59 -19.54
N GLN A 275 31.81 5.13 -20.76
CA GLN A 275 32.42 4.48 -21.93
C GLN A 275 31.80 3.12 -22.27
N ALA A 276 30.53 2.93 -21.91
CA ALA A 276 29.77 1.77 -22.34
C ALA A 276 29.72 1.67 -23.87
N GLN A 277 29.63 0.46 -24.39
CA GLN A 277 29.46 0.16 -25.81
C GLN A 277 27.99 -0.04 -26.19
N ILE A 278 27.15 -0.34 -25.21
CA ILE A 278 25.71 -0.56 -25.39
C ILE A 278 24.91 -0.02 -24.21
N GLU A 279 23.79 0.65 -24.54
CA GLU A 279 22.78 1.07 -23.59
C GLU A 279 21.39 0.67 -24.12
N ILE A 280 20.53 0.15 -23.24
CA ILE A 280 19.17 -0.23 -23.60
C ILE A 280 18.16 0.47 -22.69
N ALA A 281 17.26 1.25 -23.30
CA ALA A 281 16.06 1.77 -22.66
C ALA A 281 14.83 1.00 -23.14
N ALA A 282 13.78 0.92 -22.32
CA ALA A 282 12.62 0.11 -22.66
C ALA A 282 11.32 0.62 -22.04
N VAL A 283 10.20 0.22 -22.63
CA VAL A 283 8.87 0.38 -22.07
C VAL A 283 8.24 -1.01 -21.94
N ALA A 284 7.69 -1.31 -20.77
CA ALA A 284 6.91 -2.50 -20.50
C ALA A 284 5.45 -2.13 -20.25
N GLY A 285 4.52 -2.98 -20.67
CA GLY A 285 3.10 -2.84 -20.35
C GLY A 285 2.73 -3.71 -19.18
N PHE A 286 1.90 -3.20 -18.27
CA PHE A 286 1.22 -4.02 -17.26
C PHE A 286 -0.03 -4.67 -17.88
N ASN A 287 0.08 -5.39 -19.02
CA ASN A 287 -1.06 -6.09 -19.63
C ASN A 287 -0.62 -7.23 -20.57
N ASN A 288 -0.93 -8.46 -20.15
CA ASN A 288 -2.09 -9.21 -20.65
C ASN A 288 -2.68 -10.05 -19.50
#